data_AF-A0A932LDR8-F1
#
_entry.id   AF-A0A932LDR8-F1
#
_cell.length_a   1.000
_cell.length_b   1.000
_cell.length_c   1.000
_cell.angle_alpha   90.00
_cell.angle_beta   90.00
_cell.angle_gamma   90.00
#
_symmetry.space_group_name_H-M   'P 1'
#
loop_
_entity.id
_entity.type
_entity.pdbx_description
1 polymer ?
#
loop_
_entity_poly.entity_id
_entity_poly.type
_entity_poly.pdbx_seq_one_letter_code
_entity_poly.pdbx_strand_id
1 'polypeptide(L)'
;ILDFVDSTGCPGPRFWKHGKYPDGQGDMPVVGVSWYEASAYARWVGKRLPSDPEWEKAGSWPVHLASGVLAQRKFPWGDTMDRSRANIWGSGWRNLVPVREFSTGSSVGGIQQLIGNVWEWTTGDFGRGSYPDRRLTLPMPMKSVRGGAFDTYFDNQATCQFRSGENPVARKHNIGFRCALSLCDLADASAELTEATEGPHTESPPEEAAPLQEACV
;
A
#
# COMPACT_ATOMS: atom_id res chain seq x y z
N ILE A 1 23.56 -6.91 10.13
CA ILE A 1 22.31 -6.15 9.97
C ILE A 1 22.70 -4.81 9.35
N LEU A 2 22.33 -4.57 8.09
CA LEU A 2 22.57 -3.30 7.41
C LEU A 2 21.50 -2.33 7.89
N ASP A 3 21.87 -1.33 8.68
CA ASP A 3 20.93 -0.33 9.16
C ASP A 3 20.43 0.50 7.97
N PHE A 4 19.13 0.43 7.69
CA PHE A 4 18.47 1.21 6.66
C PHE A 4 18.31 2.66 7.17
N VAL A 5 19.36 3.45 6.99
CA VAL A 5 19.45 4.84 7.45
C VAL A 5 19.30 5.79 6.26
N ASP A 6 18.46 6.83 6.38
CA ASP A 6 18.36 7.86 5.34
C ASP A 6 19.46 8.93 5.43
N SER A 7 19.39 9.92 4.54
CA SER A 7 20.32 11.05 4.52
C SER A 7 20.28 11.94 5.77
N THR A 8 19.29 11.77 6.66
CA THR A 8 19.20 12.49 7.94
C THR A 8 19.86 11.73 9.09
N GLY A 9 20.41 10.54 8.84
CA GLY A 9 20.98 9.69 9.89
C GLY A 9 19.94 8.98 10.74
N CYS A 10 18.65 9.03 10.37
CA CYS A 10 17.57 8.42 11.14
C CYS A 10 17.31 6.98 10.66
N PRO A 11 17.51 5.97 11.52
CA PRO A 11 17.23 4.57 11.18
C PRO A 11 15.72 4.32 11.12
N GLY A 12 15.28 3.64 10.05
CA GLY A 12 13.90 3.21 9.87
C GLY A 12 12.88 4.33 9.62
N PRO A 13 11.58 3.99 9.63
CA PRO A 13 10.51 4.95 9.46
C PRO A 13 10.64 6.12 10.43
N ARG A 14 10.35 7.35 9.98
CA ARG A 14 10.55 8.61 10.73
C ARG A 14 10.03 8.61 12.16
N PHE A 15 8.97 7.85 12.44
CA PHE A 15 8.29 7.83 13.74
C PHE A 15 8.68 6.64 14.63
N TRP A 16 9.53 5.75 14.13
CA TRP A 16 10.06 4.63 14.91
C TRP A 16 11.22 5.10 15.78
N LYS A 17 11.40 4.42 16.92
CA LYS A 17 12.51 4.68 17.84
C LYS A 17 13.31 3.40 18.00
N HIS A 18 14.63 3.48 17.81
CA HIS A 18 15.52 2.33 17.91
C HIS A 18 15.07 1.14 17.04
N GLY A 19 14.55 1.42 15.84
CA GLY A 19 14.06 0.39 14.92
C GLY A 19 12.75 -0.29 15.32
N LYS A 20 12.00 0.26 16.29
CA LYS A 20 10.71 -0.27 16.74
C LYS A 20 9.57 0.72 16.51
N TYR A 21 8.41 0.18 16.15
CA TYR A 21 7.17 0.94 16.12
C TYR A 21 6.75 1.34 17.56
N PRO A 22 5.95 2.42 17.73
CA PRO A 22 5.46 2.81 19.04
C PRO A 22 4.60 1.73 19.71
N ASP A 23 4.71 1.58 21.03
CA ASP A 23 3.95 0.57 21.78
C ASP A 23 2.44 0.64 21.48
N GLY A 24 1.83 -0.52 21.27
CA GLY A 24 0.41 -0.63 20.93
C GLY A 24 0.05 -0.30 19.48
N GLN A 25 1.02 -0.03 18.60
CA GLN A 25 0.79 0.30 17.18
C GLN A 25 1.20 -0.82 16.21
N GLY A 26 1.28 -2.08 16.67
CA GLY A 26 1.67 -3.22 15.83
C GLY A 26 0.74 -3.47 14.64
N ASP A 27 -0.55 -3.15 14.80
CA ASP A 27 -1.57 -3.31 13.75
C ASP A 27 -1.85 -2.02 12.97
N MET A 28 -1.09 -0.94 13.22
CA MET A 28 -1.26 0.33 12.53
C MET A 28 -0.48 0.31 11.21
N PRO A 29 -0.96 0.98 10.15
CA PRO A 29 -0.18 1.10 8.93
C PRO A 29 1.13 1.83 9.22
N VAL A 30 2.23 1.32 8.66
CA VAL A 30 3.52 2.01 8.75
C VAL A 30 3.46 3.32 7.95
N VAL A 31 3.88 4.41 8.59
CA VAL A 31 3.98 5.75 7.98
C VAL A 31 5.35 6.35 8.26
N GLY A 32 5.65 7.49 7.63
CA GLY A 32 6.95 8.12 7.77
C GLY A 32 8.04 7.40 6.98
N VAL A 33 7.66 6.69 5.92
CA VAL A 33 8.54 6.00 5.00
C VAL A 33 8.57 6.73 3.66
N SER A 34 9.77 6.89 3.10
CA SER A 34 9.97 7.38 1.75
C SER A 34 9.59 6.31 0.73
N TRP A 35 9.46 6.70 -0.53
CA TRP A 35 9.22 5.76 -1.63
C TRP A 35 10.35 4.73 -1.76
N TYR A 36 11.60 5.15 -1.53
CA TYR A 36 12.76 4.27 -1.61
C TYR A 36 12.77 3.21 -0.51
N GLU A 37 12.38 3.57 0.71
CA GLU A 37 12.22 2.63 1.82
C GLU A 37 11.10 1.63 1.55
N ALA A 38 9.93 2.11 1.14
CA ALA A 38 8.79 1.27 0.80
C ALA A 38 9.16 0.26 -0.31
N SER A 39 9.84 0.74 -1.35
CA SER A 39 10.32 -0.08 -2.47
C SER A 39 11.39 -1.10 -2.06
N ALA A 40 12.33 -0.70 -1.21
CA ALA A 40 13.37 -1.59 -0.69
C ALA A 40 12.79 -2.66 0.23
N TYR A 41 11.86 -2.30 1.13
CA TYR A 41 11.15 -3.27 1.96
C TYR A 41 10.37 -4.26 1.11
N ALA A 42 9.60 -3.77 0.13
CA ALA A 42 8.84 -4.64 -0.76
C ALA A 42 9.74 -5.67 -1.45
N ARG A 43 10.90 -5.24 -1.96
CA ARG A 43 11.89 -6.15 -2.57
C ARG A 43 12.50 -7.12 -1.56
N TRP A 44 12.82 -6.65 -0.35
CA TRP A 44 13.39 -7.48 0.70
C TRP A 44 12.45 -8.63 1.09
N VAL A 45 11.13 -8.41 1.09
CA VAL A 45 10.12 -9.46 1.32
C VAL A 45 9.71 -10.24 0.05
N GLY A 46 10.47 -10.12 -1.05
CA GLY A 46 10.18 -10.82 -2.31
C GLY A 46 8.93 -10.31 -3.05
N LYS A 47 8.54 -9.06 -2.82
CA LYS A 47 7.38 -8.39 -3.42
C LYS A 47 7.83 -7.13 -4.18
N ARG A 48 6.86 -6.31 -4.60
CA ARG A 48 7.07 -4.98 -5.18
C ARG A 48 5.98 -4.02 -4.72
N LEU A 49 6.16 -2.72 -5.00
CA LEU A 49 5.03 -1.78 -4.91
C LEU A 49 4.04 -2.02 -6.07
N PRO A 50 2.73 -1.79 -5.86
CA PRO A 50 1.77 -1.80 -6.95
C PRO A 50 2.04 -0.65 -7.93
N SER A 51 1.68 -0.84 -9.19
CA SER A 51 1.53 0.25 -10.15
C SER A 51 0.21 0.99 -9.95
N ASP A 52 0.09 2.23 -10.44
CA ASP A 52 -1.17 2.99 -10.36
C ASP A 52 -2.37 2.24 -10.98
N PRO A 53 -2.25 1.55 -12.14
CA PRO A 53 -3.34 0.78 -12.70
C PRO A 53 -3.71 -0.45 -11.88
N GLU A 54 -2.74 -1.16 -11.29
CA GLU A 54 -3.02 -2.31 -10.41
C GLU A 54 -3.75 -1.86 -9.15
N TRP A 55 -3.29 -0.77 -8.55
CA TRP A 55 -3.92 -0.17 -7.37
C TRP A 55 -5.35 0.26 -7.69
N GLU A 56 -5.57 0.94 -8.82
CA GLU A 56 -6.91 1.33 -9.26
C GLU A 56 -7.80 0.12 -9.49
N LYS A 57 -7.28 -0.90 -10.18
CA LYS A 57 -8.03 -2.11 -10.50
C LYS A 57 -8.43 -2.88 -9.24
N ALA A 58 -7.57 -2.89 -8.23
CA ALA A 58 -7.83 -3.49 -6.92
C ALA A 58 -9.05 -2.86 -6.21
N GLY A 59 -9.27 -1.55 -6.36
CA GLY A 59 -10.40 -0.83 -5.76
C GLY A 59 -11.63 -0.70 -6.67
N SER A 60 -11.41 -0.42 -7.95
CA SER A 60 -12.45 -0.10 -8.95
C SER A 60 -12.77 -1.26 -9.89
N TRP A 61 -12.60 -2.50 -9.43
CA TRP A 61 -12.89 -3.66 -10.28
C TRP A 61 -14.28 -3.51 -10.92
N PRO A 62 -14.38 -3.54 -12.27
CA PRO A 62 -15.63 -3.34 -12.96
C PRO A 62 -16.68 -4.35 -12.52
N VAL A 63 -17.89 -3.88 -12.23
CA VAL A 63 -19.03 -4.76 -11.91
C VAL A 63 -20.12 -4.59 -12.95
N HIS A 64 -20.83 -5.69 -13.22
CA HIS A 64 -22.02 -5.64 -14.06
C HIS A 64 -23.14 -4.94 -13.30
N LEU A 65 -23.66 -3.87 -13.88
CA LEU A 65 -24.91 -3.26 -13.45
C LEU A 65 -26.09 -4.12 -13.90
N ALA A 66 -27.26 -3.94 -13.28
CA ALA A 66 -28.50 -4.61 -13.68
C ALA A 66 -28.87 -4.34 -15.16
N SER A 67 -28.37 -3.25 -15.74
CA SER A 67 -28.50 -2.90 -17.15
C SER A 67 -27.57 -3.68 -18.10
N GLY A 68 -26.69 -4.54 -17.59
CA GLY A 68 -25.68 -5.27 -18.35
C GLY A 68 -24.39 -4.46 -18.63
N VAL A 69 -24.36 -3.17 -18.29
CA VAL A 69 -23.19 -2.30 -18.50
C VAL A 69 -22.12 -2.58 -17.44
N LEU A 70 -20.86 -2.70 -17.88
CA LEU A 70 -19.70 -2.71 -17.00
C LEU A 70 -19.40 -1.29 -16.53
N ALA A 71 -19.45 -1.06 -15.23
CA ALA A 71 -19.09 0.23 -14.63
C ALA A 71 -17.93 0.06 -13.65
N GLN A 72 -16.93 0.94 -13.75
CA GLN A 72 -15.90 1.06 -12.72
C GLN A 72 -16.47 1.79 -11.52
N ARG A 73 -16.24 1.25 -10.33
CA ARG A 73 -16.70 1.88 -9.09
C ARG A 73 -15.81 3.07 -8.72
N LYS A 74 -16.40 4.15 -8.23
CA LYS A 74 -15.66 5.31 -7.70
C LYS A 74 -14.93 5.01 -6.40
N PHE A 75 -15.54 4.18 -5.55
CA PHE A 75 -15.01 3.67 -4.28
C PHE A 75 -15.10 2.14 -4.27
N PRO A 76 -14.34 1.43 -3.42
CA PRO A 76 -14.37 -0.04 -3.36
C PRO A 76 -15.80 -0.62 -3.18
N TRP A 77 -16.64 0.10 -2.43
CA TRP A 77 -18.01 -0.28 -2.10
C TRP A 77 -19.09 0.29 -3.03
N GLY A 78 -18.76 1.13 -4.01
CA GLY A 78 -19.74 1.71 -4.95
C GLY A 78 -19.42 3.14 -5.37
N ASP A 79 -20.44 3.90 -5.79
CA ASP A 79 -20.23 5.22 -6.41
C ASP A 79 -20.53 6.40 -5.49
N THR A 80 -21.15 6.14 -4.34
CA THR A 80 -21.44 7.15 -3.32
C THR A 80 -20.49 6.97 -2.13
N MET A 81 -19.93 8.08 -1.65
CA MET A 81 -19.06 8.07 -0.48
C MET A 81 -19.87 7.62 0.74
N ASP A 82 -19.32 6.67 1.49
CA ASP A 82 -19.83 6.23 2.78
C ASP A 82 -18.71 6.33 3.81
N ARG A 83 -18.79 7.32 4.68
CA ARG A 83 -17.74 7.63 5.66
C ARG A 83 -17.66 6.60 6.79
N SER A 84 -18.62 5.69 6.89
CA SER A 84 -18.55 4.54 7.80
C SER A 84 -17.70 3.39 7.25
N ARG A 85 -17.18 3.53 6.03
CA ARG A 85 -16.40 2.50 5.31
C ARG A 85 -14.95 2.90 5.04
N ALA A 86 -14.53 4.10 5.44
CA ALA A 86 -13.16 4.57 5.27
C ALA A 86 -12.77 5.59 6.34
N ASN A 87 -11.51 5.52 6.75
CA ASN A 87 -10.91 6.51 7.64
C ASN A 87 -10.45 7.73 6.83
N ILE A 88 -11.31 8.73 6.66
CA ILE A 88 -11.00 10.04 6.06
C ILE A 88 -11.34 11.16 7.05
N TRP A 89 -11.02 12.43 6.75
CA TRP A 89 -11.24 13.54 7.70
C TRP A 89 -12.68 13.58 8.22
N GLY A 90 -13.64 13.40 7.32
CA GLY A 90 -15.08 13.42 7.62
C GLY A 90 -15.59 12.22 8.43
N SER A 91 -14.77 11.17 8.64
CA SER A 91 -15.12 10.02 9.49
C SER A 91 -14.94 10.31 10.99
N GLY A 92 -14.19 11.35 11.34
CA GLY A 92 -14.06 11.84 12.71
C GLY A 92 -12.92 11.24 13.55
N TRP A 93 -12.25 10.18 13.08
CA TRP A 93 -11.16 9.52 13.82
C TRP A 93 -9.91 10.40 13.99
N ARG A 94 -9.60 11.23 12.98
CA ARG A 94 -8.50 12.22 12.97
C ARG A 94 -7.11 11.66 13.28
N ASN A 95 -6.95 10.35 13.19
CA ASN A 95 -5.69 9.63 13.37
C ASN A 95 -5.75 8.33 12.57
N LEU A 96 -4.62 7.64 12.48
CA LEU A 96 -4.55 6.29 11.95
C LEU A 96 -5.48 5.36 12.75
N VAL A 97 -5.92 4.29 12.09
CA VAL A 97 -6.64 3.16 12.69
C VAL A 97 -5.95 1.84 12.31
N PRO A 98 -6.20 0.73 13.03
CA PRO A 98 -5.66 -0.57 12.67
C PRO A 98 -6.00 -0.97 11.22
N VAL A 99 -5.12 -1.73 10.58
CA VAL A 99 -5.23 -2.12 9.16
C VAL A 99 -6.46 -2.99 8.83
N ARG A 100 -7.08 -3.58 9.86
CA ARG A 100 -8.30 -4.41 9.74
C ARG A 100 -9.60 -3.67 10.09
N GLU A 101 -9.52 -2.37 10.39
CA GLU A 101 -10.70 -1.53 10.64
C GLU A 101 -11.42 -1.23 9.31
N PHE A 102 -12.72 -0.91 9.37
CA PHE A 102 -13.55 -0.64 8.18
C PHE A 102 -13.69 -1.82 7.21
N SER A 103 -13.93 -3.03 7.72
CA SER A 103 -14.09 -4.25 6.90
C SER A 103 -15.19 -4.15 5.82
N THR A 104 -16.24 -3.36 6.08
CA THR A 104 -17.32 -3.06 5.11
C THR A 104 -16.85 -2.16 3.96
N GLY A 105 -15.67 -1.56 4.05
CA GLY A 105 -15.01 -0.80 2.98
C GLY A 105 -14.19 -1.63 2.00
N SER A 106 -14.25 -2.96 2.10
CA SER A 106 -13.50 -3.86 1.21
C SER A 106 -13.91 -3.73 -0.25
N SER A 107 -12.94 -3.88 -1.16
CA SER A 107 -13.22 -4.03 -2.59
C SER A 107 -13.86 -5.38 -2.91
N VAL A 108 -14.29 -5.56 -4.17
CA VAL A 108 -14.82 -6.84 -4.67
C VAL A 108 -13.81 -7.98 -4.48
N GLY A 109 -12.51 -7.68 -4.57
CA GLY A 109 -11.43 -8.64 -4.32
C GLY A 109 -11.09 -8.84 -2.84
N GLY A 110 -11.87 -8.28 -1.91
CA GLY A 110 -11.64 -8.41 -0.47
C GLY A 110 -10.53 -7.50 0.08
N ILE A 111 -10.07 -6.53 -0.71
CA ILE A 111 -8.95 -5.67 -0.30
C ILE A 111 -9.48 -4.52 0.56
N GLN A 112 -8.98 -4.44 1.78
CA GLN A 112 -9.39 -3.45 2.79
C GLN A 112 -8.58 -2.16 2.70
N GLN A 113 -9.18 -1.08 3.21
CA GLN A 113 -8.56 0.23 3.39
C GLN A 113 -7.84 0.80 2.16
N LEU A 114 -8.33 0.51 0.95
CA LEU A 114 -7.87 1.19 -0.26
C LEU A 114 -8.25 2.69 -0.26
N ILE A 115 -9.29 3.07 0.48
CA ILE A 115 -9.68 4.48 0.62
C ILE A 115 -9.49 4.90 2.08
N GLY A 116 -8.72 5.96 2.28
CA GLY A 116 -8.42 6.50 3.60
C GLY A 116 -7.34 5.74 4.38
N ASN A 117 -7.26 6.03 5.67
CA ASN A 117 -6.21 5.65 6.61
C ASN A 117 -4.86 6.26 6.22
N VAL A 118 -4.22 5.78 5.16
CA VAL A 118 -2.95 6.32 4.64
C VAL A 118 -2.98 6.43 3.12
N TRP A 119 -2.33 7.47 2.61
CA TRP A 119 -1.92 7.49 1.21
C TRP A 119 -0.93 6.37 0.96
N GLU A 120 -0.99 5.74 -0.20
CA GLU A 120 -0.11 4.63 -0.52
C GLU A 120 0.80 4.92 -1.71
N TRP A 121 2.10 4.72 -1.51
CA TRP A 121 3.09 4.77 -2.57
C TRP A 121 2.83 3.74 -3.67
N THR A 122 2.88 4.18 -4.94
CA THR A 122 2.90 3.29 -6.11
C THR A 122 4.18 3.48 -6.92
N THR A 123 4.43 2.62 -7.91
CA THR A 123 5.61 2.74 -8.79
C THR A 123 5.51 3.90 -9.78
N GLY A 124 4.31 4.43 -10.00
CA GLY A 124 4.03 5.44 -11.03
C GLY A 124 4.64 6.80 -10.73
N ASP A 125 5.03 7.52 -11.78
CA ASP A 125 5.43 8.92 -11.67
C ASP A 125 4.18 9.81 -11.71
N PHE A 126 4.13 10.79 -10.81
CA PHE A 126 3.12 11.84 -10.81
C PHE A 126 3.59 13.06 -11.60
N GLY A 127 2.69 13.72 -12.32
CA GLY A 127 3.04 14.88 -13.15
C GLY A 127 3.66 14.53 -14.52
N ARG A 128 3.92 13.25 -14.81
CA ARG A 128 4.15 12.75 -16.18
C ARG A 128 2.82 12.68 -16.96
N GLY A 129 2.16 13.83 -17.08
CA GLY A 129 1.05 14.00 -18.02
C GLY A 129 1.60 14.05 -19.43
N SER A 130 1.04 13.23 -20.32
CA SER A 130 1.36 13.17 -21.74
C SER A 130 0.82 14.40 -22.47
N TYR A 131 1.33 15.59 -22.14
CA TYR A 131 1.13 16.78 -22.97
C TYR A 131 2.23 16.78 -24.04
N PRO A 132 1.88 16.65 -25.33
CA PRO A 132 2.88 16.50 -26.39
C PRO A 132 3.84 17.70 -26.52
N ASP A 133 3.51 18.87 -25.96
CA ASP A 133 4.32 20.09 -26.11
C ASP A 133 5.00 20.62 -24.83
N ARG A 134 4.68 20.08 -23.64
CA ARG A 134 5.20 20.59 -22.36
C ARG A 134 5.55 19.47 -21.40
N ARG A 135 6.78 18.97 -21.55
CA ARG A 135 7.43 18.18 -20.51
C ARG A 135 7.92 19.10 -19.40
N LEU A 136 7.13 19.26 -18.34
CA LEU A 136 7.63 19.83 -17.10
C LEU A 136 8.56 18.80 -16.44
N THR A 137 9.87 18.92 -16.70
CA THR A 137 10.87 18.05 -16.07
C THR A 137 11.24 18.66 -14.72
N LEU A 138 10.60 18.20 -13.65
CA LEU A 138 11.03 18.55 -12.31
C LEU A 138 12.41 17.92 -12.03
N PRO A 139 13.30 18.59 -11.27
CA PRO A 139 14.62 18.05 -10.92
C PRO A 139 14.54 16.67 -10.23
N MET A 140 13.46 16.43 -9.49
CA MET A 140 13.06 15.09 -9.05
C MET A 140 11.60 14.87 -9.43
N PRO A 141 11.27 13.87 -10.27
CA PRO A 141 9.89 13.55 -10.56
C PRO A 141 9.21 13.05 -9.28
N MET A 142 8.00 13.55 -9.03
CA MET A 142 7.18 13.11 -7.90
C MET A 142 6.72 11.68 -8.14
N LYS A 143 6.59 10.90 -7.06
CA LYS A 143 5.98 9.57 -7.11
C LYS A 143 4.50 9.66 -6.79
N SER A 144 3.72 8.82 -7.47
CA SER A 144 2.27 8.77 -7.30
C SER A 144 1.91 8.15 -5.95
N VAL A 145 0.90 8.75 -5.33
CA VAL A 145 0.23 8.22 -4.13
C VAL A 145 -1.27 8.13 -4.37
N ARG A 146 -1.90 7.12 -3.76
CA ARG A 146 -3.30 6.75 -4.00
C ARG A 146 -4.10 6.58 -2.71
N GLY A 147 -5.42 6.63 -2.81
CA GLY A 147 -6.36 6.22 -1.76
C GLY A 147 -6.87 7.31 -0.80
N GLY A 148 -6.11 8.38 -0.60
CA GLY A 148 -6.41 9.32 0.49
C GLY A 148 -5.95 8.78 1.83
N ALA A 149 -5.99 9.64 2.85
CA ALA A 149 -5.60 9.31 4.22
C ALA A 149 -6.64 9.84 5.23
N PHE A 150 -6.43 9.55 6.51
CA PHE A 150 -7.29 9.99 7.62
C PHE A 150 -7.50 11.52 7.69
N ASP A 151 -6.62 12.31 7.08
CA ASP A 151 -6.68 13.78 7.01
C ASP A 151 -7.17 14.31 5.65
N THR A 152 -7.61 13.44 4.75
CA THR A 152 -8.17 13.85 3.45
C THR A 152 -9.56 14.46 3.64
N TYR A 153 -9.68 15.75 3.31
CA TYR A 153 -10.87 16.56 3.58
C TYR A 153 -11.98 16.36 2.55
N PHE A 154 -11.62 16.30 1.27
CA PHE A 154 -12.60 16.23 0.20
C PHE A 154 -12.79 14.80 -0.30
N ASP A 155 -14.04 14.35 -0.35
CA ASP A 155 -14.40 13.00 -0.81
C ASP A 155 -13.93 12.70 -2.25
N ASN A 156 -13.77 13.73 -3.09
CA ASN A 156 -13.24 13.59 -4.45
C ASN A 156 -11.73 13.35 -4.53
N GLN A 157 -10.99 13.58 -3.44
CA GLN A 157 -9.57 13.25 -3.31
C GLN A 157 -9.35 11.84 -2.72
N ALA A 158 -10.40 11.24 -2.16
CA ALA A 158 -10.39 9.91 -1.58
C ALA A 158 -11.18 8.93 -2.48
N THR A 159 -10.88 8.91 -3.78
CA THR A 159 -11.50 7.97 -4.74
C THR A 159 -10.46 7.02 -5.32
N CYS A 160 -10.92 5.92 -5.91
CA CYS A 160 -10.03 4.97 -6.53
C CYS A 160 -9.27 5.56 -7.74
N GLN A 161 -9.87 6.52 -8.44
CA GLN A 161 -9.27 7.18 -9.62
C GLN A 161 -8.39 8.37 -9.26
N PHE A 162 -8.54 8.96 -8.08
CA PHE A 162 -7.79 10.16 -7.71
C PHE A 162 -6.30 9.86 -7.48
N ARG A 163 -5.43 10.55 -8.22
CA ARG A 163 -3.98 10.46 -8.07
C ARG A 163 -3.48 11.75 -7.47
N SER A 164 -2.60 11.64 -6.47
CA SER A 164 -1.75 12.74 -6.05
C SER A 164 -0.28 12.34 -6.27
N GLY A 165 0.62 13.25 -6.01
CA GLY A 165 2.04 12.94 -5.98
C GLY A 165 2.72 13.58 -4.80
N GLU A 166 3.85 12.99 -4.45
CA GLU A 166 4.72 13.52 -3.41
C GLU A 166 6.18 13.28 -3.80
N ASN A 167 7.09 14.07 -3.23
CA ASN A 167 8.51 13.90 -3.39
C ASN A 167 8.94 12.49 -2.91
N PRO A 168 9.69 11.70 -3.70
CA PRO A 168 10.06 10.33 -3.34
C PRO A 168 10.86 10.22 -2.03
N VAL A 169 11.54 11.28 -1.57
CA VAL A 169 12.25 11.29 -0.27
C VAL A 169 11.37 11.72 0.92
N ALA A 170 10.12 12.12 0.68
CA ALA A 170 9.25 12.59 1.73
C ALA A 170 8.83 11.46 2.68
N ARG A 171 9.01 11.69 3.98
CA ARG A 171 8.55 10.82 5.08
C ARG A 171 7.42 11.51 5.84
N LYS A 172 6.18 11.32 5.39
CA LYS A 172 4.97 11.96 5.94
C LYS A 172 4.23 11.04 6.92
N HIS A 173 3.49 11.63 7.85
CA HIS A 173 2.75 10.91 8.89
C HIS A 173 1.45 10.26 8.41
N ASN A 174 1.08 10.48 7.15
CA ASN A 174 -0.14 9.99 6.51
C ASN A 174 0.14 9.28 5.17
N ILE A 175 1.41 8.95 4.88
CA ILE A 175 1.80 8.18 3.69
C ILE A 175 2.49 6.90 4.15
N GLY A 176 1.94 5.77 3.70
CA GLY A 176 2.47 4.43 3.84
C GLY A 176 2.54 3.73 2.48
N PHE A 177 2.38 2.43 2.46
CA PHE A 177 2.39 1.62 1.23
C PHE A 177 1.73 0.27 1.47
N ARG A 178 1.40 -0.41 0.36
CA ARG A 178 1.12 -1.84 0.34
C ARG A 178 2.03 -2.53 -0.66
N CYS A 179 2.19 -3.84 -0.50
CA CYS A 179 2.93 -4.66 -1.44
C CYS A 179 1.99 -5.33 -2.45
N ALA A 180 2.52 -5.55 -3.65
CA ALA A 180 1.93 -6.37 -4.70
C ALA A 180 2.90 -7.50 -5.05
N LEU A 181 2.34 -8.58 -5.57
CA LEU A 181 3.09 -9.75 -6.03
C LEU A 181 2.69 -10.04 -7.46
N SER A 182 3.66 -10.39 -8.31
CA SER A 182 3.36 -10.78 -9.69
C SER A 182 2.90 -12.24 -9.71
N LEU A 183 1.98 -12.57 -10.60
CA LEU A 183 1.47 -13.95 -10.69
C LEU A 183 2.58 -14.95 -11.07
N CYS A 184 3.57 -14.54 -11.86
CA CYS A 184 4.72 -15.38 -12.19
C CYS A 184 5.52 -15.74 -10.93
N ASP A 185 5.76 -14.75 -10.06
CA ASP A 185 6.49 -14.95 -8.79
C ASP A 185 5.75 -15.93 -7.85
N LEU A 186 4.42 -16.01 -7.94
CA LEU A 186 3.61 -17.00 -7.22
C LEU A 186 3.74 -18.41 -7.79
N ALA A 187 3.86 -18.54 -9.10
CA ALA A 187 3.98 -19.84 -9.77
C ALA A 187 5.36 -20.47 -9.52
N ASP A 188 6.41 -19.65 -9.46
CA ASP A 188 7.75 -20.10 -9.11
C ASP A 188 7.82 -20.54 -7.64
N ALA A 189 7.22 -19.78 -6.72
CA ALA A 189 7.16 -20.15 -5.31
C ALA A 189 6.33 -21.44 -5.07
N SER A 190 5.22 -21.64 -5.81
CA SER A 190 4.44 -22.87 -5.71
C SER A 190 5.17 -24.07 -6.30
N ALA A 191 5.94 -23.89 -7.38
CA ALA A 191 6.80 -24.90 -7.96
C ALA A 191 7.92 -25.33 -6.99
N GLU A 192 8.59 -24.37 -6.35
CA GLU A 192 9.61 -24.62 -5.32
C GLU A 192 9.03 -25.34 -4.09
N LEU A 193 7.80 -25.00 -3.67
CA LEU A 193 7.09 -25.70 -2.58
C LEU A 193 6.75 -27.15 -2.95
N THR A 194 6.36 -27.43 -4.20
CA THR A 194 6.13 -28.81 -4.67
C THR A 194 7.42 -29.63 -4.77
N GLU A 195 8.52 -29.05 -5.27
CA GLU A 195 9.82 -29.73 -5.33
C GLU A 195 10.39 -30.00 -3.93
N ALA A 196 10.18 -29.09 -2.97
CA ALA A 196 10.56 -29.29 -1.58
C ALA A 196 9.77 -30.42 -0.88
N THR A 197 8.55 -30.73 -1.35
CA THR A 197 7.76 -31.86 -0.84
C THR A 197 8.10 -33.22 -1.46
N GLU A 198 8.86 -33.26 -2.56
CA GLU A 198 9.26 -34.50 -3.26
C GLU A 198 10.73 -34.92 -3.00
N GLY A 199 11.47 -34.17 -2.17
CA GLY A 199 12.83 -34.52 -1.73
C GLY A 199 12.86 -35.69 -0.71
N PRO A 200 13.92 -36.52 -0.69
CA PRO A 200 13.95 -37.74 0.10
C PRO A 200 14.03 -37.44 1.61
N HIS A 201 13.14 -38.08 2.38
CA HIS A 201 13.14 -38.08 3.84
C HIS A 201 14.53 -38.38 4.41
N THR A 202 15.16 -37.40 5.07
CA THR A 202 16.16 -37.67 6.12
C THR A 202 16.28 -36.50 7.10
N GLU A 203 15.99 -36.82 8.37
CA GLU A 203 16.41 -36.23 9.66
C GLU A 203 16.10 -34.75 10.04
N SER A 204 15.39 -34.61 11.18
CA SER A 204 15.34 -33.45 12.10
C SER A 204 16.64 -33.37 12.93
N PRO A 205 16.97 -32.35 13.78
CA PRO A 205 16.26 -31.12 14.29
C PRO A 205 17.25 -29.88 14.32
N PRO A 206 17.18 -28.80 15.16
CA PRO A 206 16.23 -28.40 16.21
C PRO A 206 15.67 -26.95 16.17
N GLU A 207 14.68 -26.81 17.06
CA GLU A 207 14.04 -25.65 17.68
C GLU A 207 14.90 -24.37 17.82
N GLU A 208 14.41 -23.24 17.25
CA GLU A 208 14.27 -21.90 17.87
C GLU A 208 14.27 -20.78 16.80
N ALA A 209 13.17 -20.02 16.71
CA ALA A 209 13.05 -18.60 16.34
C ALA A 209 11.64 -18.32 15.78
N ALA A 210 10.81 -17.63 16.57
CA ALA A 210 9.48 -17.17 16.18
C ALA A 210 9.54 -16.17 15.00
N PRO A 211 8.69 -16.28 13.97
CA PRO A 211 8.66 -15.31 12.90
C PRO A 211 7.70 -14.15 13.22
N LEU A 212 8.24 -12.92 13.17
CA LEU A 212 7.48 -11.69 12.99
C LEU A 212 6.82 -11.73 11.60
N GLN A 213 5.56 -12.14 11.51
CA GLN A 213 4.89 -12.36 10.21
C GLN A 213 3.59 -11.59 9.96
N GLU A 214 3.11 -10.71 10.85
CA GLU A 214 1.89 -9.95 10.57
C GLU A 214 2.09 -8.46 10.83
N ALA A 215 2.39 -7.71 9.76
CA ALA A 215 2.16 -6.25 9.67
C ALA A 215 2.37 -5.78 8.23
N CYS A 216 1.60 -6.31 7.28
CA CYS A 216 1.45 -5.75 5.93
C CYS A 216 0.17 -6.30 5.32
N VAL A 217 -0.93 -5.54 5.47
CA VAL A 217 -2.18 -5.67 4.69
C VAL A 217 -2.39 -4.36 3.95
#